data_AF-A0A401TCC5-F1
#
_entry.id   AF-A0A401TCC5-F1
#
_cell.length_a   1.000
_cell.length_b   1.000
_cell.length_c   1.000
_cell.angle_alpha   90.00
_cell.angle_beta   90.00
_cell.angle_gamma   90.00
#
_symmetry.space_group_name_H-M   'P 1'
#
loop_
_entity.id
_entity.type
_entity.pdbx_description
1 polymer ?
#
loop_
_entity_poly.entity_id
_entity_poly.type
_entity_poly.pdbx_seq_one_letter_code
_entity_poly.pdbx_strand_id
1 'polypeptide(L)'
;KKHSFVFGYILKQVKLSVFVTVASEDLQSSLYFVNGSLQEVVFASTMGTLLPCPASGNPPATLRWYLATGEEMYDVPGIRHVHPNGTLQIFPFPPSSFNNLIHDNSYYCTAENPSGKIRSQDIHIKAGEYHIDNFG
;
A
#
# COMPACT_ATOMS: atom_id res chain seq x y z
N LYS A 1 64.05 34.18 27.02
CA LYS A 1 63.24 32.94 27.14
C LYS A 1 61.77 33.30 26.87
N LYS A 2 61.25 32.85 25.71
CA LYS A 2 59.84 32.67 25.25
C LYS A 2 58.81 33.76 25.59
N HIS A 3 58.48 34.64 24.64
CA HIS A 3 57.36 34.55 23.67
C HIS A 3 55.95 34.63 24.30
N SER A 4 55.37 35.84 24.21
CA SER A 4 53.98 36.22 23.93
C SER A 4 52.88 35.15 24.02
N PHE A 5 51.87 35.38 24.87
CA PHE A 5 50.49 34.91 24.65
C PHE A 5 49.50 36.00 25.08
N VAL A 6 49.27 36.88 24.11
CA VAL A 6 48.11 37.71 23.77
C VAL A 6 46.80 37.41 24.52
N PHE A 7 46.15 38.49 24.96
CA PHE A 7 44.70 38.74 25.06
C PHE A 7 43.80 37.64 24.47
N GLY A 8 42.87 37.10 25.25
CA GLY A 8 41.91 36.10 24.75
C GLY A 8 40.69 36.01 25.62
N TYR A 9 39.68 36.81 25.27
CA TYR A 9 38.37 36.88 25.89
C TYR A 9 37.75 35.51 26.18
N ILE A 10 37.06 35.45 27.32
CA ILE A 10 36.15 34.39 27.73
C ILE A 10 35.13 34.14 26.61
N LEU A 11 35.25 33.01 25.89
CA LEU A 11 34.19 32.44 25.07
C LEU A 11 34.06 30.97 25.45
N LYS A 12 33.19 30.67 26.43
CA LYS A 12 32.68 29.31 26.64
C LYS A 12 31.89 28.94 25.38
N GLN A 13 32.52 28.18 24.49
CA GLN A 13 31.87 27.55 23.35
C GLN A 13 30.79 26.60 23.87
N VAL A 14 29.54 27.05 23.92
CA VAL A 14 28.39 26.13 24.02
C VAL A 14 28.33 25.42 22.68
N LYS A 15 28.95 24.24 22.58
CA LYS A 15 28.79 23.36 21.43
C LYS A 15 27.35 22.86 21.44
N LEU A 16 26.46 23.60 20.78
CA LEU A 16 25.14 23.12 20.44
C LEU A 16 25.33 22.06 19.34
N SER A 17 25.50 20.81 19.75
CA SER A 17 25.50 19.68 18.83
C SER A 17 24.07 19.48 18.34
N VAL A 18 23.71 20.12 17.25
CA VAL A 18 22.51 19.77 16.49
C VAL A 18 22.79 18.40 15.89
N PHE A 19 22.24 17.35 16.50
CA PHE A 19 22.20 16.03 15.87
C PHE A 19 21.19 16.11 14.74
N VAL A 20 21.65 16.47 13.54
CA VAL A 20 20.87 16.23 12.34
C VAL A 20 20.86 14.73 12.12
N THR A 21 19.76 14.07 12.50
CA THR A 21 19.49 12.71 12.04
C THR A 21 19.23 12.79 10.54
N VAL A 22 20.27 12.61 9.74
CA VAL A 22 20.09 12.37 8.31
C VAL A 22 19.44 11.00 8.20
N ALA A 23 18.14 10.96 7.93
CA ALA A 23 17.51 9.75 7.43
C ALA A 23 18.15 9.49 6.06
N SER A 24 19.00 8.47 5.98
CA SER A 24 19.57 8.03 4.72
C SER A 24 18.44 7.49 3.85
N GLU A 25 17.94 8.30 2.92
CA GLU A 25 17.18 7.75 1.79
C GLU A 25 18.17 6.89 1.00
N ASP A 26 18.06 5.56 1.14
CA ASP A 26 18.86 4.64 0.36
C ASP A 26 18.63 4.94 -1.12
N LEU A 27 19.68 5.32 -1.86
CA LEU A 27 19.70 5.72 -3.27
C LEU A 27 19.11 4.68 -4.27
N GLN A 28 18.61 3.55 -3.76
CA GLN A 28 17.97 2.47 -4.52
C GLN A 28 16.49 2.26 -4.13
N SER A 29 15.97 3.03 -3.17
CA SER A 29 14.57 2.94 -2.77
C SER A 29 13.66 3.52 -3.86
N SER A 30 12.71 2.73 -4.36
CA SER A 30 11.81 3.12 -5.43
C SER A 30 10.45 2.45 -5.28
N LEU A 31 9.42 3.10 -5.81
CA LEU A 31 8.05 2.59 -5.90
C LEU A 31 7.64 2.59 -7.37
N TYR A 32 6.96 1.52 -7.80
CA TYR A 32 6.58 1.33 -9.20
C TYR A 32 5.30 0.49 -9.32
N PHE A 33 4.64 0.59 -10.47
CA PHE A 33 3.45 -0.21 -10.78
C PHE A 33 3.85 -1.49 -11.52
N VAL A 34 3.35 -2.66 -11.07
CA VAL A 34 3.78 -3.99 -11.53
C VAL A 34 2.92 -4.58 -12.64
N ASN A 35 1.61 -4.38 -12.61
CA ASN A 35 0.69 -4.88 -13.63
C ASN A 35 -0.27 -3.76 -14.02
N GLY A 36 -0.30 -3.45 -15.32
CA GLY A 36 -0.98 -2.29 -15.86
C GLY A 36 -2.48 -2.27 -15.62
N SER A 37 -3.01 -1.06 -15.39
CA SER A 37 -4.39 -0.57 -15.62
C SER A 37 -5.55 -1.58 -15.47
N LEU A 38 -5.50 -2.47 -14.48
CA LEU A 38 -6.68 -3.25 -14.10
C LEU A 38 -7.70 -2.28 -13.50
N GLN A 39 -8.81 -2.07 -14.21
CA GLN A 39 -9.88 -1.14 -13.80
C GLN A 39 -11.13 -1.88 -13.35
N GLU A 40 -11.35 -3.11 -13.82
CA GLU A 40 -12.52 -3.90 -13.48
C GLU A 40 -12.18 -5.40 -13.36
N VAL A 41 -12.74 -6.07 -12.36
CA VAL A 41 -12.67 -7.51 -12.16
C VAL A 41 -14.05 -8.07 -11.87
N VAL A 42 -14.53 -8.92 -12.77
CA VAL A 42 -15.75 -9.69 -12.59
C VAL A 42 -15.40 -11.12 -12.17
N PHE A 43 -16.00 -11.61 -11.09
CA PHE A 43 -15.72 -12.95 -10.57
C PHE A 43 -17.00 -13.70 -10.17
N ALA A 44 -16.94 -15.03 -10.17
CA ALA A 44 -18.05 -15.87 -9.74
C ALA A 44 -18.14 -15.90 -8.21
N SER A 45 -19.31 -15.61 -7.64
CA SER A 45 -19.53 -15.63 -6.18
C SER A 45 -19.14 -16.96 -5.52
N THR A 46 -19.30 -18.08 -6.23
CA THR A 46 -18.95 -19.44 -5.74
C THR A 46 -17.46 -19.77 -5.83
N MET A 47 -16.67 -19.00 -6.57
CA MET A 47 -15.21 -19.21 -6.70
C MET A 47 -14.39 -18.20 -5.90
N GLY A 48 -14.92 -17.00 -5.68
CA GLY A 48 -14.15 -15.90 -5.10
C GLY A 48 -13.11 -15.33 -6.09
N THR A 49 -12.19 -14.51 -5.61
CA THR A 49 -11.13 -13.94 -6.44
C THR A 49 -9.88 -13.56 -5.63
N LEU A 50 -8.75 -13.46 -6.32
CA LEU A 50 -7.46 -13.01 -5.78
C LEU A 50 -6.95 -11.84 -6.62
N LEU A 51 -6.69 -10.72 -5.95
CA LEU A 51 -6.28 -9.47 -6.58
C LEU A 51 -4.89 -9.05 -6.11
N PRO A 52 -3.85 -9.22 -6.93
CA PRO A 52 -2.53 -8.73 -6.59
C PRO A 52 -2.53 -7.19 -6.59
N CYS A 53 -1.85 -6.59 -5.62
CA CYS A 53 -1.65 -5.14 -5.63
C CYS A 53 -0.87 -4.72 -6.90
N PRO A 54 -1.38 -3.75 -7.68
CA PRO A 54 -0.70 -3.29 -8.90
C PRO A 54 0.49 -2.36 -8.60
N ALA A 55 0.85 -2.16 -7.33
CA ALA A 55 1.96 -1.34 -6.87
C ALA A 55 2.94 -2.17 -6.04
N SER A 56 4.23 -1.89 -6.18
CA SER A 56 5.31 -2.54 -5.43
C SER A 56 6.47 -1.57 -5.21
N GLY A 57 7.46 -1.98 -4.44
CA GLY A 57 8.66 -1.20 -4.19
C GLY A 57 9.88 -2.06 -3.93
N ASN A 58 11.05 -1.45 -4.13
CA ASN A 58 12.33 -1.98 -3.69
C ASN A 58 12.97 -0.94 -2.76
N PRO A 59 13.33 -1.22 -1.50
CA PRO A 59 13.03 -2.45 -0.74
C PRO A 59 11.52 -2.71 -0.65
N PRO A 60 11.10 -3.96 -0.31
CA PRO A 60 9.68 -4.34 -0.29
C PRO A 60 8.81 -3.32 0.44
N ALA A 61 7.81 -2.82 -0.26
CA ALA A 61 6.88 -1.84 0.26
C ALA A 61 5.81 -2.51 1.14
N THR A 62 5.33 -1.78 2.15
CA THR A 62 4.13 -2.16 2.89
C THR A 62 2.92 -1.91 1.99
N LEU A 63 2.17 -2.96 1.70
CA LEU A 63 0.99 -2.93 0.83
C LEU A 63 -0.28 -2.87 1.68
N ARG A 64 -1.17 -1.93 1.37
CA ARG A 64 -2.45 -1.73 2.08
C ARG A 64 -3.59 -1.54 1.09
N TRP A 65 -4.75 -2.07 1.41
CA TRP A 65 -5.97 -1.96 0.60
C TRP A 65 -6.97 -1.02 1.26
N TYR A 66 -7.67 -0.26 0.42
CA TYR A 66 -8.66 0.72 0.81
C TYR A 66 -9.88 0.62 -0.10
N LEU A 67 -11.03 1.00 0.45
CA LEU A 67 -12.22 1.27 -0.35
C LEU A 67 -12.02 2.60 -1.09
N ALA A 68 -12.64 2.77 -2.27
CA ALA A 68 -12.60 4.03 -3.01
C ALA A 68 -13.13 5.23 -2.20
N THR A 69 -13.92 4.98 -1.14
CA THR A 69 -14.35 5.97 -0.15
C THR A 69 -13.21 6.52 0.73
N GLY A 70 -12.03 5.90 0.68
CA GLY A 70 -10.86 6.26 1.49
C GLY A 70 -10.77 5.53 2.83
N GLU A 71 -11.75 4.68 3.15
CA GLU A 71 -11.74 3.88 4.38
C GLU A 71 -10.71 2.75 4.28
N GLU A 72 -9.93 2.55 5.36
CA GLU A 72 -9.00 1.44 5.45
C GLU A 72 -9.76 0.12 5.52
N MET A 73 -9.37 -0.84 4.68
CA MET A 73 -10.01 -2.12 4.63
C MET A 73 -9.50 -3.00 5.77
N TYR A 74 -10.39 -3.36 6.69
CA TYR A 74 -10.09 -4.37 7.71
C TYR A 74 -10.39 -5.78 7.19
N ASP A 75 -9.57 -6.72 7.66
CA ASP A 75 -9.79 -8.16 7.46
C ASP A 75 -11.12 -8.56 8.10
N VAL A 76 -11.95 -9.25 7.31
CA VAL A 76 -13.23 -9.79 7.78
C VAL A 76 -13.18 -11.29 7.59
N PRO A 77 -13.09 -12.08 8.67
CA PRO A 77 -12.97 -13.54 8.59
C PRO A 77 -14.06 -14.15 7.71
N GLY A 78 -13.66 -14.98 6.74
CA GLY A 78 -14.57 -15.67 5.82
C GLY A 78 -15.17 -14.81 4.71
N ILE A 79 -14.85 -13.52 4.62
CA ILE A 79 -15.33 -12.64 3.55
C ILE A 79 -14.17 -12.10 2.72
N ARG A 80 -13.15 -11.54 3.37
CA ARG A 80 -11.96 -10.99 2.69
C ARG A 80 -10.73 -11.02 3.58
N HIS A 81 -9.56 -11.19 2.96
CA HIS A 81 -8.28 -11.19 3.66
C HIS A 81 -7.19 -10.56 2.80
N VAL A 82 -6.35 -9.72 3.40
CA VAL A 82 -5.16 -9.19 2.73
C VAL A 82 -3.95 -10.03 3.11
N HIS A 83 -3.37 -10.71 2.12
CA HIS A 83 -2.15 -11.50 2.31
C HIS A 83 -0.93 -10.60 2.53
N PRO A 84 0.12 -11.08 3.23
CA PRO A 84 1.35 -10.32 3.45
C PRO A 84 2.09 -9.92 2.16
N ASN A 85 1.82 -10.61 1.05
CA ASN A 85 2.33 -10.28 -0.28
C ASN A 85 1.55 -9.13 -0.96
N GLY A 86 0.53 -8.56 -0.29
CA GLY A 86 -0.36 -7.52 -0.79
C GLY A 86 -1.48 -8.00 -1.71
N THR A 87 -1.70 -9.31 -1.83
CA THR A 87 -2.86 -9.85 -2.56
C THR A 87 -4.12 -9.73 -1.70
N LEU A 88 -5.16 -9.09 -2.23
CA LEU A 88 -6.49 -9.09 -1.64
C LEU A 88 -7.24 -10.35 -2.08
N GLN A 89 -7.64 -11.18 -1.12
CA GLN A 89 -8.49 -12.34 -1.33
C GLN A 89 -9.93 -12.00 -0.97
N ILE A 90 -10.85 -12.29 -1.88
CA ILE A 90 -12.29 -12.30 -1.62
C ILE A 90 -12.75 -13.75 -1.65
N PHE A 91 -13.31 -14.22 -0.54
CA PHE A 91 -13.73 -15.60 -0.40
C PHE A 91 -15.02 -15.89 -1.19
N PRO A 92 -15.25 -17.15 -1.57
CA PRO A 92 -16.56 -17.58 -2.06
C PRO A 92 -17.67 -17.26 -1.06
N PHE A 93 -18.83 -16.88 -1.57
CA PHE A 93 -19.99 -16.54 -0.74
C PHE A 93 -21.29 -17.00 -1.42
N PRO A 94 -22.30 -17.44 -0.65
CA PRO A 94 -23.60 -17.79 -1.21
C PRO A 94 -24.34 -16.53 -1.72
N PRO A 95 -25.20 -16.62 -2.75
CA PRO A 95 -25.96 -15.47 -3.24
C PRO A 95 -26.76 -14.73 -2.16
N SER A 96 -27.19 -15.44 -1.10
CA SER A 96 -27.91 -14.87 0.04
C SER A 96 -27.09 -13.93 0.91
N SER A 97 -25.75 -14.02 0.88
CA SER A 97 -24.86 -13.12 1.62
C SER A 97 -24.29 -12.02 0.73
N PHE A 98 -24.91 -11.75 -0.42
CA PHE A 98 -24.46 -10.69 -1.31
C PHE A 98 -24.53 -9.32 -0.63
N ASN A 99 -23.45 -8.56 -0.70
CA ASN A 99 -23.32 -7.23 -0.14
C ASN A 99 -22.58 -6.33 -1.13
N ASN A 100 -23.26 -5.30 -1.64
CA ASN A 100 -22.69 -4.35 -2.59
C ASN A 100 -21.36 -3.76 -2.10
N LEU A 101 -21.24 -3.43 -0.81
CA LEU A 101 -20.02 -2.82 -0.28
C LEU A 101 -18.77 -3.70 -0.41
N ILE A 102 -18.95 -5.01 -0.59
CA ILE A 102 -17.87 -5.99 -0.67
C ILE A 102 -17.76 -6.56 -2.08
N HIS A 103 -18.90 -6.88 -2.69
CA HIS A 103 -19.00 -7.66 -3.91
C HIS A 103 -19.38 -6.82 -5.14
N ASP A 104 -19.69 -5.53 -4.99
CA ASP A 104 -19.90 -4.58 -6.09
C ASP A 104 -19.37 -3.20 -5.68
N ASN A 105 -18.04 -3.07 -5.60
CA ASN A 105 -17.39 -1.87 -5.08
C ASN A 105 -16.01 -1.65 -5.67
N SER A 106 -15.51 -0.42 -5.56
CA SER A 106 -14.19 -0.03 -6.06
C SER A 106 -13.15 0.01 -4.94
N TYR A 107 -11.97 -0.51 -5.23
CA TYR A 107 -10.85 -0.65 -4.29
C TYR A 107 -9.58 -0.05 -4.86
N TYR A 108 -8.69 0.41 -4.02
CA TYR A 108 -7.33 0.77 -4.43
C TYR A 108 -6.30 0.26 -3.43
N CYS A 109 -5.10 0.01 -3.93
CA CYS A 109 -3.96 -0.40 -3.14
C CYS A 109 -2.98 0.78 -2.98
N THR A 110 -2.32 0.86 -1.84
CA THR A 110 -1.16 1.75 -1.65
C THR A 110 0.08 0.94 -1.33
N ALA A 111 1.21 1.37 -1.89
CA ALA A 111 2.53 0.84 -1.55
C ALA A 111 3.35 1.94 -0.86
N GLU A 112 3.88 1.63 0.32
CA GLU A 112 4.63 2.56 1.16
C GLU A 112 6.00 1.97 1.53
N ASN A 113 7.08 2.71 1.24
CA ASN A 113 8.45 2.37 1.63
C ASN A 113 9.21 3.65 2.02
N PRO A 114 10.50 3.58 2.42
CA PRO A 114 11.25 4.78 2.78
C PRO A 114 11.37 5.85 1.68
N SER A 115 11.18 5.49 0.40
CA SER A 115 11.15 6.46 -0.71
C SER A 115 9.83 7.24 -0.78
N GLY A 116 8.75 6.75 -0.16
CA GLY A 116 7.48 7.45 -0.07
C GLY A 116 6.26 6.54 -0.13
N LYS A 117 5.18 7.05 -0.73
CA LYS A 117 3.90 6.35 -0.86
C LYS A 117 3.27 6.58 -2.22
N ILE A 118 2.88 5.52 -2.90
CA ILE A 118 2.12 5.57 -4.16
C ILE A 118 0.74 4.92 -3.99
N ARG A 119 -0.23 5.42 -4.76
CA ARG A 119 -1.61 4.91 -4.81
C ARG A 119 -1.88 4.32 -6.19
N SER A 120 -2.48 3.13 -6.24
CA SER A 120 -2.94 2.54 -7.50
C SER A 120 -4.13 3.27 -8.10
N GLN A 121 -4.50 2.89 -9.32
CA GLN A 121 -5.83 3.19 -9.86
C GLN A 121 -6.91 2.41 -9.10
N ASP A 122 -8.16 2.82 -9.32
CA ASP A 122 -9.33 2.19 -8.73
C ASP A 122 -9.68 0.94 -9.52
N ILE A 123 -9.80 -0.18 -8.81
CA ILE A 123 -10.18 -1.48 -9.32
C ILE A 123 -11.62 -1.71 -8.89
N HIS A 124 -12.54 -1.67 -9.84
CA HIS A 124 -13.93 -2.01 -9.62
C HIS A 124 -14.08 -3.53 -9.56
N ILE A 125 -14.65 -4.05 -8.47
CA ILE A 125 -14.85 -5.48 -8.27
C ILE A 125 -16.35 -5.75 -8.31
N LYS A 126 -16.76 -6.69 -9.15
CA LYS A 126 -18.15 -7.12 -9.27
C LYS A 126 -18.27 -8.64 -9.20
N ALA A 127 -19.05 -9.13 -8.25
CA ALA A 127 -19.45 -10.52 -8.22
C ALA A 127 -20.63 -10.73 -9.16
N GLY A 128 -20.49 -11.67 -10.08
CA GLY A 128 -21.56 -12.15 -10.93
C GLY A 128 -21.97 -13.56 -10.54
N GLU A 129 -23.20 -13.91 -10.88
CA GLU A 129 -23.57 -15.31 -11.01
C GLU A 129 -23.02 -15.80 -12.36
N TYR A 130 -22.21 -16.85 -12.34
CA TYR A 130 -21.75 -17.50 -13.56
C TYR A 130 -22.92 -18.31 -14.13
N HIS A 131 -23.87 -17.63 -14.78
CA HIS A 131 -24.78 -18.31 -15.70
C HIS A 131 -23.94 -18.75 -16.90
N ILE A 132 -23.86 -20.07 -17.15
CA ILE A 132 -23.11 -20.73 -18.24
C ILE A 132 -23.73 -20.42 -19.62
N ASP A 133 -24.47 -19.32 -19.75
CA ASP A 133 -25.37 -19.08 -20.88
C ASP A 133 -24.82 -18.05 -21.88
N ASN A 134 -23.52 -17.71 -21.86
CA ASN A 134 -22.94 -16.74 -22.81
C ASN A 134 -21.57 -17.15 -23.37
N PHE A 135 -21.42 -18.44 -23.70
CA PHE A 135 -20.54 -18.88 -24.80
C PHE A 135 -21.38 -19.73 -25.75
N GLY A 136 -22.24 -19.05 -26.53
CA GLY A 136 -22.98 -19.59 -27.66
C GLY A 136 -22.83 -18.65 -28.85
#